data_AF-A0A6A6M1E4-F1
#
_entry.id   AF-A0A6A6M1E4-F1
#
_cell.length_a   1.000
_cell.length_b   1.000
_cell.length_c   1.000
_cell.angle_alpha   90.00
_cell.angle_beta   90.00
_cell.angle_gamma   90.00
#
_symmetry.space_group_name_H-M   'P 1'
#
loop_
_entity.id
_entity.type
_entity.pdbx_description
1 polymer ?
#
loop_
_entity_poly.entity_id
_entity_poly.type
_entity_poly.pdbx_seq_one_letter_code
_entity_poly.pdbx_strand_id
1 'polypeptide(L)'
;MMELLGMMPRKIALGGRYSRDFFNRYGDLRHIRRLRFWPLNKVLIEKYEFNEKDANDMTDFLVPILDFVPEKRPTAAQCLLHPWISSGPCLLEPSMPSCQNEALEGVNSEKKGGEKDEREAMEIGIGNIAINADSKAVKDSPSGSKFSKTGIASSAR
;
A
#
# COMPACT_ATOMS: atom_id res chain seq x y z
N MET A 1 10.22 16.26 2.74
CA MET A 1 9.46 15.58 3.82
C MET A 1 9.67 16.29 5.16
N MET A 2 10.89 16.45 5.66
CA MET A 2 11.12 17.14 6.95
C MET A 2 10.72 18.63 6.97
N GLU A 3 10.81 19.34 5.84
CA GLU A 3 10.37 20.74 5.75
C GLU A 3 8.86 20.91 5.97
N LEU A 4 8.07 19.88 5.65
CA LEU A 4 6.61 19.90 5.73
C LEU A 4 6.10 19.36 7.08
N LEU A 5 6.71 18.27 7.56
CA LEU A 5 6.24 17.49 8.72
C LEU A 5 7.09 17.71 9.97
N GLY A 6 8.16 18.49 9.88
CA GLY A 6 9.11 18.71 10.97
C GLY A 6 10.26 17.72 10.99
N MET A 7 11.02 17.72 12.08
CA MET A 7 12.22 16.90 12.22
C MET A 7 11.88 15.41 12.31
N MET A 8 12.61 14.59 11.54
CA MET A 8 12.45 13.14 11.57
C MET A 8 13.04 12.56 12.88
N PRO A 9 12.31 11.67 13.59
CA PRO A 9 12.85 11.01 14.77
C PRO A 9 14.12 10.21 14.44
N ARG A 10 15.16 10.35 15.27
CA ARG A 10 16.48 9.71 15.05
C ARG A 10 16.41 8.20 14.84
N LYS A 11 15.51 7.51 15.55
CA LYS A 11 15.31 6.05 15.41
C LYS A 11 14.90 5.67 13.98
N ILE A 12 14.03 6.47 13.36
CA ILE A 12 13.57 6.25 11.99
C ILE A 12 14.67 6.66 11.00
N ALA A 13 15.28 7.83 11.20
CA ALA A 13 16.33 8.35 10.32
C ALA A 13 17.51 7.38 10.17
N LEU A 14 17.91 6.71 11.27
CA LEU A 14 19.04 5.78 11.29
C LEU A 14 18.67 4.31 11.05
N GLY A 15 17.37 3.97 11.02
CA GLY A 15 16.90 2.59 10.88
C GLY A 15 16.87 2.06 9.45
N GLY A 16 16.91 2.95 8.44
CA GLY A 16 16.82 2.57 7.04
C GLY A 16 18.10 1.98 6.46
N ARG A 17 17.96 1.09 5.46
CA ARG A 17 19.09 0.50 4.69
C ARG A 17 20.04 1.57 4.13
N TYR A 18 19.46 2.66 3.61
CA TYR A 18 20.20 3.78 2.98
C TYR A 18 20.41 4.97 3.93
N SER A 19 20.14 4.80 5.23
CA SER A 19 20.22 5.90 6.22
C SER A 19 21.58 6.60 6.22
N ARG A 20 22.66 5.85 6.00
CA ARG A 20 24.04 6.35 6.03
C ARG A 20 24.34 7.37 4.95
N ASP A 21 23.65 7.30 3.80
CA ASP A 21 23.91 8.20 2.67
C ASP A 21 23.27 9.58 2.88
N PHE A 22 22.17 9.63 3.64
CA PHE A 22 21.40 10.85 3.87
C PHE A 22 21.67 11.48 5.24
N PHE A 23 21.90 10.68 6.29
CA PHE A 23 21.95 11.13 7.67
C PHE A 23 23.32 10.92 8.34
N ASN A 24 23.67 11.86 9.21
CA ASN A 24 24.79 11.77 10.15
C ASN A 24 24.42 10.90 11.36
N ARG A 25 25.42 10.52 12.18
CA ARG A 25 25.21 9.73 13.41
C ARG A 25 24.23 10.36 14.42
N TYR A 26 24.03 11.66 14.32
CA TYR A 26 23.12 12.45 15.14
C TYR A 26 21.68 12.46 14.62
N GLY A 27 21.44 12.05 13.36
CA GLY A 27 20.12 12.08 12.72
C GLY A 27 19.88 13.29 11.81
N ASP A 28 20.88 14.16 11.64
CA ASP A 28 20.80 15.32 10.74
C ASP A 28 21.17 14.98 9.31
N LEU A 29 20.65 15.73 8.33
CA LEU A 29 21.00 15.56 6.93
C LEU A 29 22.47 15.92 6.67
N ARG A 30 23.14 15.11 5.84
CA ARG A 30 24.55 15.31 5.48
C ARG A 30 24.77 16.48 4.55
N HIS A 31 23.99 16.52 3.48
CA HIS A 31 24.23 17.41 2.34
C HIS A 31 23.38 18.69 2.41
N ILE A 32 22.33 18.71 3.24
CA ILE A 32 21.40 19.84 3.36
C ILE A 32 21.58 20.46 4.75
N ARG A 33 22.13 21.67 4.80
CA ARG A 33 22.42 22.39 6.06
C ARG A 33 21.31 23.34 6.51
N ARG A 34 20.44 23.74 5.59
CA ARG A 34 19.35 24.72 5.84
C ARG A 34 18.06 24.12 5.34
N LEU A 35 17.15 23.80 6.26
CA LEU A 35 15.79 23.40 5.95
C LEU A 35 14.88 24.62 6.02
N ARG A 36 14.01 24.79 5.03
CA ARG A 36 12.99 25.84 5.05
C ARG A 36 11.67 25.19 5.45
N PHE A 37 11.31 25.33 6.71
CA PHE A 37 10.05 24.77 7.19
C PHE A 37 8.86 25.53 6.63
N TRP A 38 7.95 24.80 6.00
CA TRP A 38 6.67 25.30 5.53
C TRP A 38 5.62 24.23 5.84
N PRO A 39 4.95 24.30 7.00
CA PRO A 39 4.04 23.24 7.44
C PRO A 39 2.84 23.14 6.49
N LEU A 40 2.29 21.93 6.35
CA LEU A 40 1.23 21.62 5.38
C LEU A 40 0.04 22.59 5.45
N ASN A 41 -0.42 22.92 6.65
CA ASN A 41 -1.50 23.88 6.86
C ASN A 41 -1.21 25.25 6.21
N LYS A 42 -0.02 25.80 6.46
CA LYS A 42 0.39 27.08 5.85
C LYS A 42 0.49 26.98 4.34
N VAL A 43 0.98 25.85 3.83
CA VAL A 43 1.02 25.62 2.38
C VAL A 43 -0.40 25.64 1.80
N LEU A 44 -1.36 24.99 2.44
CA LEU A 44 -2.76 24.98 1.99
C LEU A 44 -3.38 26.38 1.98
N ILE A 45 -3.16 27.18 3.03
CA ILE A 45 -3.71 28.54 3.11
C ILE A 45 -2.99 29.48 2.14
N GLU A 46 -1.65 29.56 2.20
CA GLU A 46 -0.89 30.59 1.50
C GLU A 46 -0.71 30.28 0.01
N LYS A 47 -0.54 29.01 -0.36
CA LYS A 47 -0.26 28.60 -1.74
C LYS A 47 -1.52 28.15 -2.49
N TYR A 48 -2.45 27.53 -1.78
CA TYR A 48 -3.66 26.97 -2.38
C TYR A 48 -4.93 27.74 -2.02
N GLU A 49 -4.80 28.83 -1.25
CA GLU A 49 -5.91 29.74 -0.91
C GLU A 49 -7.08 29.02 -0.22
N PHE A 50 -6.78 27.95 0.52
CA PHE A 50 -7.80 27.28 1.33
C PHE A 50 -8.27 28.19 2.46
N ASN A 51 -9.56 28.08 2.79
CA ASN A 51 -10.06 28.65 4.03
C ASN A 51 -9.35 27.99 5.22
N GLU A 52 -9.10 28.74 6.29
CA GLU A 52 -8.36 28.25 7.45
C GLU A 52 -8.98 26.99 8.04
N LYS A 53 -10.32 26.94 8.10
CA LYS A 53 -11.06 25.77 8.59
C LYS A 53 -10.82 24.53 7.73
N ASP A 54 -10.99 24.65 6.42
CA ASP A 54 -10.84 23.51 5.51
C ASP A 54 -9.38 23.04 5.43
N ALA A 55 -8.43 23.98 5.50
CA ALA A 55 -7.01 23.68 5.59
C ALA A 55 -6.67 22.92 6.88
N ASN A 56 -7.26 23.32 8.02
CA ASN A 56 -7.11 22.62 9.30
C ASN A 56 -7.69 21.21 9.22
N ASP A 57 -8.92 21.05 8.73
CA ASP A 57 -9.60 19.75 8.63
C ASP A 57 -8.84 18.78 7.70
N MET A 58 -8.33 19.28 6.57
CA MET A 58 -7.49 18.49 5.66
C MET A 58 -6.13 18.16 6.29
N THR A 59 -5.51 19.10 7.00
CA THR A 59 -4.24 18.85 7.68
C THR A 59 -4.38 17.81 8.78
N ASP A 60 -5.46 17.86 9.56
CA ASP A 60 -5.76 16.90 10.62
C ASP A 60 -5.92 15.48 10.06
N PHE A 61 -6.50 15.36 8.87
CA PHE A 61 -6.56 14.09 8.15
C PHE A 61 -5.19 13.62 7.63
N LEU A 62 -4.42 14.49 6.99
CA LEU A 62 -3.20 14.10 6.26
C LEU A 62 -1.97 13.90 7.15
N VAL A 63 -1.81 14.69 8.21
CA VAL A 63 -0.61 14.63 9.07
C VAL A 63 -0.42 13.25 9.72
N PRO A 64 -1.44 12.60 10.31
CA PRO A 64 -1.31 11.25 10.87
C PRO A 64 -0.92 10.19 9.83
N ILE A 65 -1.45 10.31 8.61
CA ILE A 65 -1.14 9.38 7.50
C ILE A 65 0.33 9.50 7.08
N LEU A 66 0.91 10.69 7.22
CA LEU A 66 2.27 11.00 6.83
C LEU A 66 3.30 10.86 7.97
N ASP A 67 2.91 10.34 9.14
CA ASP A 67 3.84 10.17 10.28
C ASP A 67 5.11 9.39 9.87
N PHE A 68 6.26 9.79 10.38
CA PHE A 68 7.52 9.11 10.12
C PHE A 68 7.55 7.69 10.70
N VAL A 69 6.84 7.44 11.80
CA VAL A 69 6.76 6.14 12.45
C VAL A 69 5.60 5.36 11.84
N PRO A 70 5.85 4.25 11.11
CA PRO A 70 4.80 3.50 10.44
C PRO A 70 3.73 2.95 11.40
N GLU A 71 4.14 2.57 12.60
CA GLU A 71 3.26 2.02 13.64
C GLU A 71 2.21 3.01 14.15
N LYS A 72 2.46 4.32 13.98
CA LYS A 72 1.52 5.38 14.37
C LYS A 72 0.54 5.75 13.27
N ARG A 73 0.78 5.31 12.03
CA ARG A 73 -0.07 5.67 10.90
C ARG A 73 -1.42 4.97 11.03
N PRO A 74 -2.54 5.68 10.83
CA PRO A 74 -3.85 5.04 10.80
C PRO A 74 -3.94 4.06 9.64
N THR A 75 -4.72 3.00 9.82
CA THR A 75 -5.04 2.08 8.73
C THR A 75 -6.03 2.73 7.76
N ALA A 76 -6.07 2.27 6.51
CA ALA A 76 -7.01 2.80 5.52
C ALA A 76 -8.48 2.75 5.99
N ALA A 77 -8.86 1.68 6.69
CA ALA A 77 -10.19 1.55 7.28
C ALA A 77 -10.49 2.63 8.34
N GLN A 78 -9.49 3.01 9.15
CA GLN A 78 -9.63 4.12 10.10
C GLN A 78 -9.71 5.47 9.40
N CYS A 79 -8.95 5.68 8.31
CA CYS A 79 -8.99 6.91 7.53
C CYS A 79 -10.39 7.19 6.95
N LEU A 80 -11.13 6.15 6.55
CA LEU A 80 -12.49 6.29 6.01
C LEU A 80 -13.50 6.83 7.04
N LEU A 81 -13.21 6.68 8.34
CA LEU A 81 -14.06 7.19 9.42
C LEU A 81 -13.80 8.67 9.73
N HIS A 82 -12.79 9.27 9.11
CA HIS A 82 -12.41 10.65 9.40
C HIS A 82 -13.48 11.65 8.90
N PRO A 83 -13.88 12.65 9.71
CA PRO A 83 -14.92 13.61 9.33
C PRO A 83 -14.68 14.32 8.00
N TRP A 84 -13.40 14.58 7.69
CA TRP A 84 -12.99 15.20 6.43
C TRP A 84 -13.36 14.39 5.17
N ILE A 85 -13.40 13.05 5.25
CA ILE A 85 -13.86 12.18 4.15
C ILE A 85 -15.39 11.99 4.21
N SER A 86 -15.97 12.00 5.41
CA SER A 86 -17.38 11.72 5.65
C SER A 86 -18.31 12.93 5.42
N SER A 87 -17.85 13.98 4.74
CA SER A 87 -18.63 15.19 4.46
C SER A 87 -19.72 14.94 3.42
N GLY A 88 -20.84 14.37 3.88
CA GLY A 88 -22.13 14.31 3.19
C GLY A 88 -22.38 13.05 2.35
N PRO A 89 -23.66 12.68 2.11
CA PRO A 89 -23.98 11.62 1.17
C PRO A 89 -23.38 11.98 -0.19
N CYS A 90 -22.72 11.01 -0.81
CA CYS A 90 -22.26 11.11 -2.19
C CYS A 90 -23.45 11.53 -3.07
N LEU A 91 -23.58 12.81 -3.40
CA LEU A 91 -24.58 13.28 -4.37
C LEU A 91 -24.17 12.96 -5.82
N LEU A 92 -23.09 12.21 -5.98
CA LEU A 92 -22.72 11.57 -7.22
C LEU A 92 -23.25 10.14 -7.15
N GLU A 93 -24.53 10.01 -7.51
CA GLU A 93 -25.06 8.74 -8.00
C GLU A 93 -24.06 8.19 -9.02
N PRO A 94 -23.55 6.95 -8.86
CA PRO A 94 -22.84 6.29 -9.93
C PRO A 94 -23.72 6.34 -11.17
N SER A 95 -23.24 6.92 -12.26
CA SER A 95 -23.96 6.87 -13.53
C SER A 95 -24.05 5.41 -13.95
N MET A 96 -25.14 4.75 -13.59
CA MET A 96 -25.50 3.47 -14.18
C MET A 96 -25.64 3.71 -15.68
N PRO A 97 -24.91 2.97 -16.54
CA PRO A 97 -25.16 3.05 -17.97
C PRO A 97 -26.56 2.47 -18.22
N SER A 98 -27.55 3.35 -18.41
CA SER A 98 -28.82 2.97 -19.00
C SER A 98 -28.55 2.65 -20.48
N CYS A 99 -28.32 1.37 -20.78
CA CYS A 99 -28.45 0.88 -22.15
C CYS A 99 -29.93 0.97 -22.54
N GLN A 100 -30.32 2.13 -23.07
CA GLN A 100 -31.55 2.26 -23.84
C GLN A 100 -31.33 1.58 -25.19
N ASN A 101 -31.80 0.34 -25.31
CA ASN A 101 -32.08 -0.24 -26.61
C ASN A 101 -33.59 -0.35 -26.76
N GLU A 102 -34.19 0.75 -27.21
CA GLU A 102 -35.48 0.73 -27.89
C GLU A 102 -35.23 0.22 -29.31
N ALA A 103 -35.56 -1.03 -29.61
CA ALA A 103 -35.64 -1.52 -30.98
C ALA A 103 -36.66 -2.66 -31.12
N LEU A 104 -37.87 -2.25 -31.51
CA LEU A 104 -38.88 -2.95 -32.33
C LEU A 104 -39.40 -4.34 -31.91
N GLU A 105 -40.73 -4.40 -31.70
CA GLU A 105 -41.53 -5.62 -31.83
C GLU A 105 -41.47 -6.23 -33.25
N GLY A 106 -41.56 -7.57 -33.35
CA GLY A 106 -41.82 -8.29 -34.59
C GLY A 106 -41.85 -9.83 -34.40
N VAL A 107 -42.98 -10.44 -34.76
CA VAL A 107 -43.46 -11.80 -34.44
C VAL A 107 -42.73 -12.97 -35.16
N ASN A 108 -42.66 -14.12 -34.45
CA ASN A 108 -42.39 -15.54 -34.81
C ASN A 108 -42.22 -15.99 -36.28
N SER A 109 -41.30 -16.95 -36.50
CA SER A 109 -41.50 -18.17 -37.32
C SER A 109 -40.41 -19.23 -37.10
N GLU A 110 -40.85 -20.49 -36.96
CA GLU A 110 -40.08 -21.72 -36.71
C GLU A 110 -39.32 -22.26 -37.95
N LYS A 111 -38.11 -22.83 -37.81
CA LYS A 111 -37.65 -24.07 -38.52
C LYS A 111 -36.21 -24.53 -38.19
N LYS A 112 -36.13 -25.71 -37.56
CA LYS A 112 -35.47 -26.97 -38.00
C LYS A 112 -34.04 -26.97 -38.63
N GLY A 113 -33.18 -27.81 -38.07
CA GLY A 113 -32.18 -28.62 -38.81
C GLY A 113 -30.72 -28.44 -38.43
N GLY A 114 -29.99 -29.54 -38.18
CA GLY A 114 -28.59 -29.58 -37.73
C GLY A 114 -27.53 -29.71 -38.84
N GLU A 115 -26.38 -30.28 -38.44
CA GLU A 115 -25.08 -30.50 -39.14
C GLU A 115 -24.10 -29.31 -39.07
N LYS A 116 -22.99 -29.38 -38.32
CA LYS A 116 -21.73 -30.16 -38.43
C LYS A 116 -20.83 -29.76 -39.61
N ASP A 117 -19.59 -29.50 -39.20
CA ASP A 117 -18.32 -29.55 -39.92
C ASP A 117 -17.77 -28.30 -40.65
N GLU A 118 -16.48 -28.13 -40.37
CA GLU A 118 -15.37 -27.75 -41.28
C GLU A 118 -15.22 -26.30 -41.78
N ARG A 119 -14.49 -25.52 -40.97
CA ARG A 119 -13.40 -24.57 -41.33
C ARG A 119 -12.73 -24.14 -40.00
N GLU A 120 -11.69 -24.82 -39.50
CA GLU A 120 -10.29 -24.66 -39.94
C GLU A 120 -9.96 -23.19 -40.25
N ALA A 121 -8.96 -22.51 -39.70
CA ALA A 121 -7.83 -22.91 -38.88
C ALA A 121 -7.19 -21.60 -38.37
N MET A 122 -7.10 -21.33 -37.07
CA MET A 122 -6.10 -20.35 -36.59
C MET A 122 -5.77 -20.28 -35.09
N GLU A 123 -6.18 -21.23 -34.24
CA GLU A 123 -5.79 -21.16 -32.83
C GLU A 123 -4.87 -22.32 -32.43
N ILE A 124 -3.67 -22.27 -33.02
CA ILE A 124 -2.52 -22.98 -32.47
C ILE A 124 -2.05 -22.20 -31.25
N GLY A 125 -2.22 -22.82 -30.09
CA GLY A 125 -1.34 -22.61 -28.95
C GLY A 125 -1.80 -21.52 -27.99
N ILE A 126 -2.38 -21.96 -26.87
CA ILE A 126 -1.71 -21.90 -25.57
C ILE A 126 -2.42 -22.94 -24.69
N GLY A 127 -1.76 -24.08 -24.54
CA GLY A 127 -2.20 -25.19 -23.72
C GLY A 127 -1.92 -24.95 -22.24
N ASN A 128 -2.78 -25.58 -21.45
CA ASN A 128 -2.99 -25.42 -20.03
C ASN A 128 -1.87 -26.16 -19.27
N ILE A 129 -0.99 -25.46 -18.54
CA ILE A 129 0.06 -26.12 -17.75
C ILE A 129 -0.45 -26.31 -16.33
N ALA A 130 -0.87 -27.54 -16.01
CA ALA A 130 -1.02 -28.02 -14.65
C ALA A 130 0.34 -28.56 -14.16
N ILE A 131 0.89 -27.95 -13.12
CA ILE A 131 2.11 -28.45 -12.46
C ILE A 131 1.67 -29.19 -11.20
N ASN A 132 1.41 -30.49 -11.33
CA ASN A 132 1.53 -31.40 -10.19
C ASN A 132 2.96 -31.93 -10.18
N ALA A 133 3.75 -31.49 -9.19
CA ALA A 133 5.06 -32.04 -8.91
C ALA A 133 5.03 -32.65 -7.50
N ASP A 134 4.49 -33.86 -7.42
CA ASP A 134 4.68 -34.74 -6.28
C ASP A 134 6.04 -35.44 -6.45
N SER A 135 6.89 -35.39 -5.42
CA SER A 135 8.16 -36.12 -5.36
C SER A 135 8.51 -36.40 -3.91
N LYS A 136 8.15 -37.59 -3.43
CA LYS A 136 8.68 -38.22 -2.22
C LYS A 136 10.10 -38.77 -2.46
N ALA A 137 11.00 -38.56 -1.50
CA ALA A 137 11.98 -39.53 -0.96
C ALA A 137 12.72 -38.90 0.24
N VAL A 138 12.42 -39.25 1.49
CA VAL A 138 13.05 -40.27 2.37
C VAL A 138 14.38 -39.84 3.04
N LYS A 139 14.26 -39.55 4.36
CA LYS A 139 15.04 -39.99 5.56
C LYS A 139 16.57 -40.05 5.53
N ASP A 140 17.24 -39.33 6.45
CA ASP A 140 18.05 -39.90 7.56
C ASP A 140 18.70 -38.83 8.49
N SER A 141 18.73 -39.14 9.79
CA SER A 141 19.58 -38.53 10.86
C SER A 141 20.97 -39.22 10.86
N PRO A 142 21.99 -38.94 11.72
CA PRO A 142 22.11 -38.03 12.88
C PRO A 142 23.47 -37.26 13.01
N SER A 143 23.59 -36.39 14.02
CA SER A 143 24.79 -35.93 14.78
C SER A 143 24.55 -34.47 15.20
N GLY A 144 24.76 -34.00 16.43
CA GLY A 144 25.76 -34.32 17.43
C GLY A 144 26.54 -33.02 17.71
N SER A 145 26.03 -32.11 18.54
CA SER A 145 26.86 -31.05 19.11
C SER A 145 26.37 -30.64 20.51
N LYS A 146 27.33 -30.71 21.42
CA LYS A 146 27.24 -30.42 22.85
C LYS A 146 27.16 -28.91 23.05
N PHE A 147 26.26 -28.42 23.89
CA PHE A 147 26.41 -27.12 24.53
C PHE A 147 26.43 -27.31 26.04
N SER A 148 27.62 -27.07 26.60
CA SER A 148 27.92 -27.00 28.02
C SER A 148 27.21 -25.81 28.66
N LYS A 149 26.52 -26.06 29.78
CA LYS A 149 25.96 -25.04 30.67
C LYS A 149 26.36 -25.40 32.09
N THR A 150 27.23 -24.60 32.70
CA THR A 150 27.18 -24.14 34.10
C THR A 150 28.41 -23.29 34.40
N GLY A 151 28.17 -22.06 34.87
CA GLY A 151 29.19 -21.23 35.49
C GLY A 151 29.30 -21.53 36.98
N ILE A 152 30.47 -21.28 37.56
CA ILE A 152 30.67 -21.03 38.99
C ILE A 152 31.73 -19.93 39.12
N ALA A 153 31.41 -18.96 39.98
CA ALA A 153 32.18 -17.77 40.33
C ALA A 153 33.27 -18.05 41.39
N SER A 154 34.30 -17.21 41.42
CA SER A 154 35.13 -16.82 42.59
C SER A 154 36.30 -15.99 42.03
N SER A 155 36.41 -14.66 42.17
CA SER A 155 36.36 -13.74 43.32
C SER A 155 37.43 -14.00 44.39
N ALA A 156 38.55 -13.28 44.22
CA ALA A 156 39.40 -12.61 45.20
C ALA A 156 39.73 -13.31 46.53
N ARG A 157 41.02 -13.56 46.75
CA ARG A 157 41.85 -12.89 47.77
C ARG A 157 43.33 -13.18 47.52
#